data_AF-A0A380AMN8-F1
#
_entry.id   AF-A0A380AMN8-F1
#
_cell.length_a   1.000
_cell.length_b   1.000
_cell.length_c   1.000
_cell.angle_alpha   90.00
_cell.angle_beta   90.00
_cell.angle_gamma   90.00
#
_symmetry.space_group_name_H-M   'P 1'
#
loop_
_entity.id
_entity.type
_entity.pdbx_description
1 polymer ?
#
loop_
_entity_poly.entity_id
_entity_poly.type
_entity_poly.pdbx_seq_one_letter_code
_entity_poly.pdbx_strand_id
1 'polypeptide(L)'
;MQDRDTRYQGLVAQIELLKQAADTPEIQQLQQQVQQQPDNVDLAVQLALQLHQVGRNEEALELLMGHLKKDLAAANGNARKTLMDILAALGTGDALAAKYRRQLYSLLY
;
A
#
# COMPACT_ATOMS: atom_id res chain seq x y z
N MET A 1 17.72 -30.42 -9.92
CA MET A 1 17.74 -29.13 -9.20
C MET A 1 17.67 -27.94 -10.17
N GLN A 2 17.03 -28.06 -11.35
CA GLN A 2 16.93 -26.97 -12.35
C GLN A 2 15.49 -26.45 -12.53
N ASP A 3 14.47 -27.24 -12.24
CA ASP A 3 13.05 -26.83 -12.40
C ASP A 3 12.56 -25.79 -11.37
N ARG A 4 13.25 -25.64 -10.24
CA ARG A 4 12.82 -24.77 -9.13
C ARG A 4 13.13 -23.30 -9.42
N ASP A 5 14.28 -23.03 -10.04
CA ASP A 5 14.69 -21.68 -10.47
C ASP A 5 13.84 -21.14 -11.60
N THR A 6 13.49 -21.94 -12.61
CA THR A 6 12.70 -21.49 -13.76
C THR A 6 11.27 -21.10 -13.37
N ARG A 7 10.63 -21.84 -12.45
CA ARG A 7 9.32 -21.46 -11.92
C ARG A 7 9.39 -20.21 -11.06
N TYR A 8 10.42 -20.08 -10.22
CA TYR A 8 10.62 -18.91 -9.36
C TYR A 8 10.88 -17.65 -10.20
N GLN A 9 11.74 -17.73 -11.21
CA GLN A 9 12.02 -16.64 -12.14
C GLN A 9 10.78 -16.25 -12.97
N GLY A 10 9.98 -17.23 -13.43
CA GLY A 10 8.72 -16.96 -14.13
C GLY A 10 7.69 -16.25 -13.24
N LEU A 11 7.59 -16.65 -11.96
CA LEU A 11 6.74 -15.98 -10.96
C LEU A 11 7.24 -14.56 -10.66
N VAL A 12 8.55 -14.36 -10.51
CA VAL A 12 9.15 -13.04 -10.27
C VAL A 12 8.93 -12.12 -11.47
N ALA A 13 9.19 -12.59 -12.70
CA ALA A 13 8.95 -11.82 -13.92
C ALA A 13 7.46 -11.47 -14.10
N GLN A 14 6.56 -12.37 -13.73
CA GLN A 14 5.12 -12.11 -13.75
C GLN A 14 4.71 -11.07 -12.69
N ILE A 15 5.31 -11.11 -11.50
CA ILE A 15 5.13 -10.07 -10.47
C ILE A 15 5.66 -8.72 -10.96
N GLU A 16 6.81 -8.67 -11.63
CA GLU A 16 7.36 -7.42 -12.19
C GLU A 16 6.52 -6.87 -13.34
N LEU A 17 6.03 -7.72 -14.23
CA LEU A 17 5.09 -7.33 -15.30
C LEU A 17 3.78 -6.80 -14.73
N LEU A 18 3.23 -7.44 -13.69
CA LEU A 18 2.03 -6.96 -13.00
C LEU A 18 2.29 -5.62 -12.32
N LYS A 19 3.46 -5.42 -11.71
CA LYS A 19 3.86 -4.13 -11.13
C LYS A 19 3.98 -3.06 -12.20
N GLN A 20 4.59 -3.35 -13.36
CA GLN A 20 4.71 -2.42 -14.48
C GLN A 20 3.36 -2.08 -15.10
N ALA A 21 2.46 -3.05 -15.26
CA ALA A 21 1.10 -2.81 -15.75
C ALA A 21 0.27 -1.97 -14.77
N ALA A 22 0.53 -2.13 -13.46
CA ALA A 22 -0.05 -1.33 -12.39
C ALA A 22 0.67 0.03 -12.19
N ASP A 23 1.72 0.33 -12.96
CA ASP A 23 2.51 1.55 -12.85
C ASP A 23 1.97 2.62 -13.81
N THR A 24 0.79 3.14 -13.46
CA THR A 24 0.14 4.16 -14.29
C THR A 24 0.90 5.50 -14.19
N PRO A 25 0.82 6.37 -15.23
CA PRO A 25 1.44 7.69 -15.18
C PRO A 25 1.01 8.53 -13.97
N GLU A 26 -0.22 8.34 -13.50
CA GLU A 26 -0.76 9.02 -12.33
C GLU A 26 -0.11 8.54 -11.02
N ILE A 27 0.11 7.23 -10.87
CA ILE A 27 0.86 6.67 -9.74
C ILE A 27 2.30 7.18 -9.74
N GLN A 28 2.96 7.22 -10.90
CA GLN A 28 4.33 7.75 -11.02
C GLN A 28 4.42 9.21 -10.60
N GLN A 29 3.48 10.04 -11.05
CA GLN A 29 3.43 11.45 -10.68
C GLN A 29 3.20 11.61 -9.17
N LEU A 30 2.25 10.88 -8.59
CA LEU A 30 1.98 10.93 -7.15
C LEU A 30 3.18 10.43 -6.33
N GLN A 31 3.89 9.39 -6.77
CA GLN A 31 5.12 8.92 -6.13
C GLN A 31 6.20 10.00 -6.13
N GLN A 32 6.40 10.69 -7.26
CA GLN A 32 7.36 11.79 -7.33
C GLN A 32 6.96 12.94 -6.40
N GLN A 33 5.68 13.29 -6.36
CA GLN A 33 5.18 14.35 -5.46
C GLN A 33 5.34 13.96 -3.98
N VAL A 34 5.05 12.72 -3.61
CA VAL A 34 5.28 12.20 -2.24
C VAL A 34 6.76 12.17 -1.90
N GLN A 35 7.65 11.83 -2.85
CA GLN A 35 9.11 11.91 -2.61
C GLN A 35 9.58 13.35 -2.40
N GLN A 36 9.02 14.32 -3.11
CA GLN A 36 9.32 15.73 -2.93
C GLN A 36 8.69 16.31 -1.66
N GLN A 37 7.57 15.75 -1.21
CA GLN A 37 6.82 16.19 -0.04
C GLN A 37 6.49 15.00 0.88
N PRO A 38 7.50 14.38 1.53
CA PRO A 38 7.32 13.16 2.30
C PRO A 38 6.47 13.32 3.57
N ASP A 39 6.24 14.55 4.01
CA ASP A 39 5.38 14.86 5.15
C ASP A 39 3.94 15.22 4.74
N ASN A 40 3.67 15.31 3.43
CA ASN A 40 2.34 15.62 2.91
C ASN A 40 1.48 14.35 2.89
N VAL A 41 0.76 14.15 3.99
CA VAL A 41 -0.11 12.99 4.20
C VAL A 41 -1.24 12.92 3.16
N ASP A 42 -1.77 14.06 2.70
CA ASP A 42 -2.83 14.08 1.70
C ASP A 42 -2.37 13.49 0.35
N LEU A 43 -1.11 13.75 -0.05
CA LEU A 43 -0.52 13.12 -1.22
C LEU A 43 -0.30 11.62 -1.00
N ALA A 44 0.12 11.22 0.19
CA ALA A 44 0.27 9.81 0.54
C ALA A 44 -1.07 9.06 0.50
N VAL A 45 -2.16 9.70 0.94
CA VAL A 45 -3.52 9.15 0.86
C VAL A 45 -3.96 8.98 -0.59
N GLN A 46 -3.76 10.00 -1.42
CA GLN A 46 -4.08 9.92 -2.85
C GLN A 46 -3.30 8.80 -3.55
N LEU A 47 -2.00 8.70 -3.28
CA LEU A 47 -1.16 7.62 -3.81
C LEU A 47 -1.65 6.25 -3.34
N ALA A 48 -1.98 6.09 -2.06
CA ALA A 48 -2.49 4.83 -1.52
C ALA A 48 -3.82 4.40 -2.18
N LEU A 49 -4.72 5.36 -2.47
CA LEU A 49 -5.95 5.07 -3.20
C LEU A 49 -5.68 4.59 -4.63
N GLN A 50 -4.75 5.22 -5.34
CA GLN A 50 -4.38 4.79 -6.69
C GLN A 50 -3.70 3.42 -6.69
N LEU A 51 -2.79 3.17 -5.74
CA LEU A 51 -2.17 1.87 -5.53
C LEU A 51 -3.20 0.78 -5.23
N HIS A 52 -4.21 1.07 -4.42
CA HIS A 52 -5.31 0.13 -4.14
C HIS A 52 -6.10 -0.23 -5.41
N GLN A 53 -6.43 0.76 -6.25
CA GLN A 53 -7.19 0.54 -7.50
C GLN A 53 -6.49 -0.42 -8.47
N VAL A 54 -5.16 -0.40 -8.50
CA VAL A 54 -4.34 -1.29 -9.33
C VAL A 54 -3.92 -2.57 -8.62
N GLY A 55 -4.44 -2.84 -7.41
CA GLY A 55 -4.16 -4.05 -6.63
C GLY A 55 -2.84 -4.05 -5.86
N ARG A 56 -2.09 -2.93 -5.85
CA ARG A 56 -0.84 -2.73 -5.08
C ARG A 56 -1.15 -2.39 -3.60
N ASN A 57 -1.96 -3.24 -2.98
CA ASN A 57 -2.51 -3.04 -1.64
C ASN A 57 -1.45 -3.00 -0.54
N GLU A 58 -0.39 -3.81 -0.66
CA GLU A 58 0.69 -3.83 0.33
C GLU A 58 1.40 -2.49 0.42
N GLU A 59 1.71 -1.89 -0.74
CA GLU A 59 2.36 -0.57 -0.82
C GLU A 59 1.44 0.53 -0.31
N ALA A 60 0.15 0.49 -0.66
CA ALA A 60 -0.84 1.43 -0.15
C ALA A 60 -0.94 1.40 1.39
N LEU A 61 -1.05 0.19 1.95
CA LEU A 61 -1.17 0.00 3.40
C LEU A 61 0.13 0.37 4.13
N GLU A 62 1.29 0.04 3.57
CA GLU A 62 2.59 0.39 4.15
C GLU A 62 2.78 1.91 4.22
N LEU A 63 2.47 2.60 3.12
CA LEU A 63 2.55 4.06 3.03
C LEU A 63 1.70 4.73 4.11
N LEU A 64 0.41 4.39 4.17
CA LEU A 64 -0.51 4.94 5.17
C LEU A 64 -0.10 4.61 6.60
N MET A 65 0.32 3.37 6.86
CA MET A 65 0.77 2.94 8.18
C MET A 65 2.04 3.68 8.62
N GLY A 66 2.94 4.02 7.68
CA GLY A 66 4.12 4.83 7.94
C GLY A 66 3.79 6.21 8.50
N HIS A 67 2.77 6.87 7.94
CA HIS A 67 2.27 8.14 8.45
C HIS A 67 1.54 7.99 9.79
N LEU A 68 0.69 6.96 9.94
CA LEU A 68 -0.09 6.72 11.16
C LEU A 68 0.79 6.38 12.37
N LYS A 69 1.96 5.79 12.15
CA LYS A 69 2.96 5.56 13.21
C LYS A 69 3.58 6.86 13.75
N LYS A 70 3.64 7.92 12.92
CA LYS A 70 4.16 9.23 13.32
C LYS A 70 3.05 10.09 13.94
N ASP A 71 1.88 10.09 13.33
CA ASP A 71 0.72 10.86 13.76
C ASP A 71 -0.59 10.10 13.46
N LEU A 72 -1.32 9.73 14.50
CA LEU A 72 -2.62 9.05 14.39
C LEU A 72 -3.74 9.98 13.87
N ALA A 73 -3.56 11.29 13.99
CA ALA A 73 -4.47 12.31 13.46
C ALA A 73 -4.07 12.79 12.05
N ALA A 74 -3.09 12.14 11.42
CA ALA A 74 -2.56 12.50 10.11
C ALA A 74 -3.66 12.71 9.05
N ALA A 75 -3.54 13.79 8.28
CA ALA A 75 -4.56 14.30 7.34
C ALA A 75 -5.95 14.44 7.99
N ASN A 76 -6.03 15.00 9.21
CA ASN A 76 -7.27 15.13 9.98
C ASN A 76 -8.01 13.79 10.18
N GLY A 77 -7.26 12.70 10.30
CA GLY A 77 -7.78 11.33 10.41
C GLY A 77 -8.14 10.66 9.09
N ASN A 78 -7.96 11.34 7.95
CA ASN A 78 -8.24 10.77 6.63
C ASN A 78 -7.33 9.57 6.33
N ALA A 79 -6.04 9.63 6.70
CA ALA A 79 -5.12 8.51 6.47
C ALA A 79 -5.57 7.22 7.18
N ARG A 80 -6.06 7.35 8.41
CA ARG A 80 -6.61 6.22 9.19
C ARG A 80 -7.86 5.67 8.54
N LYS A 81 -8.75 6.56 8.10
CA LYS A 81 -9.99 6.19 7.42
C LYS A 81 -9.70 5.43 6.14
N THR A 82 -8.86 5.96 5.27
CA THR A 82 -8.45 5.31 4.01
C THR A 82 -7.83 3.93 4.26
N LEU A 83 -6.96 3.80 5.27
CA LEU A 83 -6.38 2.51 5.62
C LEU A 83 -7.47 1.51 6.05
N MET A 84 -8.43 1.94 6.88
CA MET A 84 -9.56 1.08 7.27
C MET A 84 -10.45 0.69 6.08
N ASP A 85 -10.72 1.62 5.16
CA ASP A 85 -11.53 1.38 3.96
C ASP A 85 -10.86 0.35 3.04
N ILE A 86 -9.54 0.46 2.81
CA ILE A 86 -8.76 -0.52 2.04
C ILE A 86 -8.79 -1.90 2.72
N LEU A 87 -8.59 -1.95 4.05
CA LEU A 87 -8.68 -3.20 4.79
C LEU A 87 -10.07 -3.83 4.69
N ALA A 88 -11.13 -3.04 4.75
CA ALA A 88 -12.50 -3.51 4.59
C ALA A 88 -12.73 -4.08 3.18
N ALA A 89 -12.22 -3.42 2.14
CA ALA A 89 -12.31 -3.87 0.75
C ALA A 89 -11.58 -5.20 0.51
N LEU A 90 -10.43 -5.43 1.16
CA LEU A 90 -9.72 -6.71 1.12
C LEU A 90 -10.45 -7.84 1.86
N GLY A 91 -11.36 -7.51 2.77
CA GLY A 91 -12.12 -8.48 3.55
C GLY A 91 -11.35 -9.11 4.71
N THR A 92 -12.00 -10.05 5.39
CA THR A 92 -11.50 -10.69 6.62
C THR A 92 -10.67 -11.94 6.37
N GLY A 93 -10.78 -12.56 5.19
CA GLY A 93 -9.99 -13.73 4.78
C GLY A 93 -8.60 -13.40 4.25
N ASP A 94 -8.31 -12.12 4.00
CA ASP A 94 -7.04 -11.69 3.43
C ASP A 94 -5.94 -11.59 4.51
N ALA A 95 -4.82 -12.29 4.28
CA ALA A 95 -3.71 -12.38 5.22
C ALA A 95 -2.98 -11.04 5.40
N LEU A 96 -2.88 -10.23 4.34
CA LEU A 96 -2.28 -8.90 4.38
C LEU A 96 -3.15 -7.97 5.23
N ALA A 97 -4.46 -7.99 5.01
CA ALA A 97 -5.40 -7.20 5.79
C ALA A 97 -5.40 -7.61 7.27
N ALA A 98 -5.30 -8.91 7.58
CA ALA A 98 -5.17 -9.39 8.94
C ALA A 98 -3.88 -8.88 9.64
N LYS A 99 -2.75 -8.87 8.94
CA LYS A 99 -1.46 -8.33 9.44
C LYS A 99 -1.59 -6.84 9.80
N TYR A 100 -2.08 -6.03 8.86
CA TYR A 100 -2.19 -4.58 9.06
C TYR A 100 -3.24 -4.19 10.09
N ARG A 101 -4.36 -4.93 10.21
CA ARG A 101 -5.31 -4.74 11.33
C ARG A 101 -4.64 -4.90 12.69
N ARG A 102 -3.86 -5.98 12.88
CA ARG A 102 -3.13 -6.21 14.14
C ARG A 102 -2.17 -5.07 14.45
N GLN A 103 -1.43 -4.59 13.45
CA GLN A 103 -0.52 -3.45 13.60
C GLN A 103 -1.27 -2.16 13.97
N LEU A 104 -2.41 -1.89 13.32
CA LEU A 104 -3.24 -0.73 13.64
C LEU A 104 -3.75 -0.79 15.08
N TYR A 105 -4.23 -1.95 15.53
CA TYR A 105 -4.68 -2.12 16.92
C TYR A 105 -3.55 -1.89 17.93
N SER A 106 -2.33 -2.38 17.64
CA SER A 106 -1.17 -2.15 18.52
C SER A 106 -0.72 -0.69 18.60
N LEU A 107 -1.12 0.15 17.64
CA LEU A 107 -0.85 1.59 17.66
C LEU A 107 -1.86 2.39 18.48
N LEU A 108 -3.05 1.81 18.72
CA LEU A 108 -4.16 2.46 19.43
C LEU A 108 -4.18 2.15 20.92
N TYR A 109 -3.33 1.23 21.38
CA TYR A 109 -3.24 0.72 22.74
C TYR A 109 -1.86 1.01 23.33
#